data_AF-A0A955X2E7-F1
#
_entry.id   AF-A0A955X2E7-F1
#
_cell.length_a   1.000
_cell.length_b   1.000
_cell.length_c   1.000
_cell.angle_alpha   90.00
_cell.angle_beta   90.00
_cell.angle_gamma   90.00
#
_symmetry.space_group_name_H-M   'P 1'
#
loop_
_entity.id
_entity.type
_entity.pdbx_description
1 polymer ?
#
loop_
_entity_poly.entity_id
_entity_poly.type
_entity_poly.pdbx_seq_one_letter_code
_entity_poly.pdbx_strand_id
1 'polypeptide(L)'
;MRRAALLLFLVPLACSGRTTPLESLRNTGVADAGFPDSGTADAGVVDAGSTVLVDAGVGRCDGLDEQTCNDRRCRWDTCNGCYGQVLFGECHDYGESPISCPAIACPDCFDLGEEACLDHPDCHAVYNADAVPVCDCNTPGCCIFFERCSEGPAICEAPPEILCDRIPPECDGPYVIGYRGGCYEGCARIEECRAP
;
A
#
# COMPACT_ATOMS: atom_id res chain seq x y z
N MET A 1 -50.07 -39.53 19.02
CA MET A 1 -49.36 -39.13 20.25
C MET A 1 -47.96 -39.73 20.26
N ARG A 2 -46.93 -38.98 19.83
CA ARG A 2 -45.53 -39.27 20.15
C ARG A 2 -44.83 -37.92 20.31
N ARG A 3 -44.46 -37.58 21.54
CA ARG A 3 -43.71 -36.37 21.90
C ARG A 3 -42.23 -36.66 21.64
N ALA A 4 -41.61 -35.91 20.73
CA ALA A 4 -40.16 -35.90 20.55
C ALA A 4 -39.57 -34.84 21.49
N ALA A 5 -38.73 -35.28 22.42
CA ALA A 5 -38.02 -34.42 23.36
C ALA A 5 -36.77 -33.84 22.68
N LEU A 6 -36.70 -32.51 22.63
CA LEU A 6 -35.56 -31.74 22.14
C LEU A 6 -34.57 -31.56 23.31
N LEU A 7 -33.44 -32.26 23.26
CA LEU A 7 -32.34 -32.14 24.23
C LEU A 7 -31.38 -31.04 23.75
N LEU A 8 -31.47 -29.86 24.37
CA LEU A 8 -30.46 -28.81 24.27
C LEU A 8 -29.22 -29.25 25.05
N PHE A 9 -28.08 -29.43 24.37
CA PHE A 9 -26.77 -29.51 25.00
C PHE A 9 -26.12 -28.12 24.98
N LEU A 10 -26.06 -27.49 26.16
CA LEU A 10 -25.21 -26.35 26.45
C LEU A 10 -23.78 -26.87 26.71
N VAL A 11 -22.84 -26.51 25.85
CA VAL A 11 -21.40 -26.73 26.08
C VAL A 11 -20.79 -25.45 26.66
N PRO A 12 -20.14 -25.48 27.84
CA PRO A 12 -19.42 -24.33 28.37
C PRO A 12 -18.07 -24.16 27.64
N LEU A 13 -17.87 -22.99 27.02
CA LEU A 13 -16.55 -22.53 26.57
C LEU A 13 -15.66 -22.26 27.80
N ALA A 14 -14.65 -23.10 27.99
CA ALA A 14 -13.53 -22.81 28.88
C ALA A 14 -12.45 -22.06 28.08
N CYS A 15 -12.27 -20.77 28.36
CA CYS A 15 -11.13 -19.99 27.89
C CYS A 15 -9.86 -20.44 28.63
N SER A 16 -9.03 -21.27 28.00
CA SER A 16 -7.66 -21.51 28.44
C SER A 16 -6.76 -20.36 27.95
N GLY A 17 -6.47 -19.43 28.86
CA GLY A 17 -5.42 -18.43 28.66
C GLY A 17 -4.04 -19.10 28.59
N ARG A 18 -3.35 -18.94 27.46
CA ARG A 18 -1.92 -19.25 27.32
C ARG A 18 -1.13 -17.96 27.52
N THR A 19 -0.51 -17.84 28.70
CA THR A 19 0.53 -16.86 28.98
C THR A 19 1.84 -17.33 28.35
N THR A 20 2.38 -16.56 27.40
CA THR A 20 3.77 -16.69 26.93
C THR A 20 4.71 -15.87 27.81
N PRO A 21 5.85 -16.40 28.25
CA PRO A 21 6.85 -15.63 28.98
C PRO A 21 7.61 -14.70 28.02
N LEU A 22 7.66 -13.42 28.36
CA LEU A 22 8.40 -12.39 27.66
C LEU A 22 9.86 -12.45 28.13
N GLU A 23 10.68 -13.27 27.48
CA GLU A 23 12.12 -13.31 27.70
C GLU A 23 12.81 -12.18 26.92
N SER A 24 13.36 -11.24 27.69
CA SER A 24 14.75 -10.79 27.58
C SER A 24 15.26 -10.37 26.19
N LEU A 25 14.97 -9.12 25.81
CA LEU A 25 15.82 -8.37 24.90
C LEU A 25 16.50 -7.21 25.65
N ARG A 26 17.68 -7.57 26.16
CA ARG A 26 18.90 -6.77 26.33
C ARG A 26 18.75 -5.26 26.11
N ASN A 27 18.79 -4.55 27.22
CA ASN A 27 19.08 -3.13 27.29
C ASN A 27 20.61 -2.95 27.20
N THR A 28 21.16 -2.78 25.99
CA THR A 28 22.54 -2.29 25.82
C THR A 28 22.47 -0.78 25.70
N GLY A 29 22.81 -0.09 26.79
CA GLY A 29 22.86 1.36 26.87
C GLY A 29 23.75 1.94 25.77
N VAL A 30 23.20 2.88 25.02
CA VAL A 30 23.95 3.76 24.15
C VAL A 30 24.32 4.98 24.98
N ALA A 31 25.61 5.30 25.00
CA ALA A 31 26.18 6.39 25.78
C ALA A 31 25.60 7.75 25.36
N ASP A 32 25.28 8.55 26.37
CA ASP A 32 24.95 9.96 26.28
C ASP A 32 26.17 10.75 25.77
N ALA A 33 26.14 11.14 24.50
CA ALA A 33 27.10 12.09 23.94
C ALA A 33 26.53 13.49 24.15
N GLY A 34 26.97 14.13 25.22
CA GLY A 34 26.65 15.53 25.51
C GLY A 34 27.00 16.43 24.33
N PHE A 35 26.05 17.25 23.92
CA PHE A 35 26.28 18.36 23.00
C PHE A 35 27.11 19.44 23.71
N PRO A 36 28.25 19.89 23.14
CA PRO A 36 28.92 21.07 23.66
C PRO A 36 28.14 22.34 23.28
N ASP A 37 27.85 23.16 24.28
CA ASP A 37 27.42 24.56 24.14
C ASP A 37 28.43 25.31 23.27
N SER A 38 28.02 25.68 22.06
CA SER A 38 28.75 26.64 21.23
C SER A 38 28.17 28.02 21.48
N GLY A 39 28.98 28.85 22.13
CA GLY A 39 28.63 30.19 22.57
C GLY A 39 28.15 31.11 21.45
N THR A 40 27.26 32.00 21.86
CA THR A 40 26.80 33.18 21.13
C THR A 40 27.98 34.01 20.62
N ALA A 41 28.11 34.12 19.29
CA ALA A 41 28.93 35.14 18.66
C ALA A 41 28.13 36.44 18.51
N ASP A 42 28.83 37.52 18.84
CA ASP A 42 28.37 38.89 18.99
C ASP A 42 27.70 39.51 17.77
N ALA A 43 26.79 40.44 18.07
CA ALA A 43 26.05 41.27 17.14
C ALA A 43 26.96 42.16 16.27
N GLY A 44 27.00 41.86 14.97
CA GLY A 44 27.35 42.83 13.93
C GLY A 44 26.09 43.39 13.30
N VAL A 45 25.63 44.55 13.81
CA VAL A 45 24.59 45.35 13.16
C VAL A 45 25.19 45.91 11.87
N VAL A 46 24.82 45.34 10.72
CA VAL A 46 25.06 45.96 9.41
C VAL A 46 23.84 46.77 8.98
N ASP A 47 24.16 47.95 8.47
CA ASP A 47 23.34 49.11 8.26
C ASP A 47 22.22 48.91 7.22
N ALA A 48 21.18 49.71 7.39
CA ALA A 48 19.92 49.70 6.67
C ALA A 48 20.11 50.15 5.20
N GLY A 49 20.39 49.19 4.33
CA GLY A 49 19.99 49.27 2.93
C GLY A 49 18.55 48.79 2.81
N SER A 50 17.62 49.70 2.59
CA SER A 50 16.23 49.40 2.23
C SER A 50 16.20 48.59 0.93
N THR A 51 16.41 47.28 1.04
CA THR A 51 15.90 46.33 0.08
C THR A 51 14.43 46.19 0.39
N VAL A 52 13.63 46.51 -0.62
CA VAL A 52 12.21 46.17 -0.67
C VAL A 52 12.06 44.74 -0.12
N LEU A 53 11.28 44.59 0.95
CA LEU A 53 10.75 43.29 1.38
C LEU A 53 9.81 42.79 0.27
N VAL A 54 10.36 42.45 -0.88
CA VAL A 54 9.74 41.51 -1.79
C VAL A 54 10.04 40.15 -1.19
N ASP A 55 9.05 39.69 -0.43
CA ASP A 55 8.71 38.27 -0.31
C ASP A 55 9.71 37.37 0.44
N ALA A 56 9.62 37.40 1.76
CA ALA A 56 9.95 36.22 2.54
C ALA A 56 8.88 35.16 2.28
N GLY A 57 8.96 34.36 1.20
CA GLY A 57 7.80 33.48 0.95
C GLY A 57 7.78 32.43 -0.13
N VAL A 58 8.73 32.35 -1.07
CA VAL A 58 8.76 31.21 -2.02
C VAL A 58 10.20 30.73 -2.16
N GLY A 59 10.61 29.83 -1.26
CA GLY A 59 11.84 29.08 -1.45
C GLY A 59 11.73 28.26 -2.73
N ARG A 60 12.76 28.29 -3.56
CA ARG A 60 12.89 27.57 -4.83
C ARG A 60 12.25 26.18 -4.77
N CYS A 61 11.44 25.85 -5.77
CA CYS A 61 10.68 24.60 -5.82
C CYS A 61 11.52 23.38 -6.24
N ASP A 62 12.68 23.60 -6.85
CA ASP A 62 13.53 22.52 -7.38
C ASP A 62 14.03 21.55 -6.29
N GLY A 63 13.93 20.25 -6.57
CA GLY A 63 14.45 19.18 -5.72
C GLY A 63 13.63 18.91 -4.44
N LEU A 64 12.43 19.48 -4.33
CA LEU A 64 11.48 19.16 -3.28
C LEU A 64 10.77 17.82 -3.56
N ASP A 65 10.51 17.04 -2.51
CA ASP A 65 9.62 15.88 -2.59
C ASP A 65 8.16 16.30 -2.81
N GLU A 66 7.31 15.35 -3.18
CA GLU A 66 5.89 15.60 -3.51
C GLU A 66 5.13 16.33 -2.41
N GLN A 67 5.31 15.91 -1.16
CA GLN A 67 4.59 16.49 -0.03
C GLN A 67 5.04 17.94 0.18
N THR A 68 6.35 18.17 0.23
CA THR A 68 6.90 19.53 0.41
C THR A 68 6.56 20.45 -0.77
N CYS A 69 6.55 19.91 -2.00
CA CYS A 69 6.17 20.63 -3.21
C CYS A 69 4.71 21.12 -3.16
N ASN A 70 3.80 20.22 -2.79
CA ASN A 70 2.39 20.52 -2.63
C ASN A 70 2.13 21.53 -1.50
N ASP A 71 2.81 21.36 -0.35
CA ASP A 71 2.70 22.27 0.80
C ASP A 71 3.15 23.68 0.46
N ARG A 72 4.18 23.82 -0.38
CA ARG A 72 4.66 25.11 -0.90
C ARG A 72 3.87 25.64 -2.09
N ARG A 73 2.84 24.94 -2.54
CA ARG A 73 2.02 25.30 -3.71
C ARG A 73 2.84 25.51 -4.98
N CYS A 74 3.97 24.80 -5.09
CA CYS A 74 4.77 24.74 -6.30
C CYS A 74 4.02 24.00 -7.41
N ARG A 75 4.52 24.10 -8.64
CA ARG A 75 4.07 23.23 -9.73
C ARG A 75 4.86 21.93 -9.62
N TRP A 76 4.20 20.78 -9.75
CA TRP A 76 4.86 19.50 -9.94
C TRP A 76 4.42 18.88 -11.25
N ASP A 77 5.31 18.09 -11.84
CA ASP A 77 5.00 17.24 -12.97
C ASP A 77 4.93 15.79 -12.53
N THR A 78 4.05 15.05 -13.19
CA THR A 78 3.90 13.62 -12.96
C THR A 78 4.22 12.87 -14.23
N CYS A 79 4.82 11.70 -14.07
CA CYS A 79 5.05 10.76 -15.15
C CYS A 79 4.07 9.60 -15.06
N ASN A 80 3.64 9.10 -16.22
CA ASN A 80 2.89 7.85 -16.27
C ASN A 80 3.86 6.70 -16.02
N GLY A 81 3.67 6.01 -14.92
CA GLY A 81 4.27 4.72 -14.65
C GLY A 81 3.55 3.60 -15.38
N CYS A 82 3.84 2.37 -14.98
CA CYS A 82 3.18 1.20 -15.50
C CYS A 82 1.73 1.11 -15.01
N TYR A 83 0.84 0.59 -15.85
CA TYR A 83 -0.51 0.21 -15.45
C TYR A 83 -1.35 1.33 -14.81
N GLY A 84 -1.17 2.56 -15.29
CA GLY A 84 -1.92 3.72 -14.81
C GLY A 84 -1.39 4.31 -13.50
N GLN A 85 -0.26 3.82 -12.99
CA GLN A 85 0.41 4.48 -11.87
C GLN A 85 0.84 5.89 -12.29
N VAL A 86 0.65 6.84 -11.39
CA VAL A 86 1.15 8.21 -11.53
C VAL A 86 2.35 8.34 -10.62
N LEU A 87 3.51 8.60 -11.21
CA LEU A 87 4.76 8.81 -10.48
C LEU A 87 5.02 10.29 -10.36
N PHE A 88 5.35 10.74 -9.16
CA PHE A 88 5.91 12.07 -8.98
C PHE A 88 7.21 12.17 -9.78
N GLY A 89 7.29 13.17 -10.65
CA GLY A 89 8.47 13.43 -11.47
C GLY A 89 9.40 14.39 -10.74
N GLU A 90 9.10 15.68 -10.85
CA GLU A 90 9.89 16.75 -10.24
C GLU A 90 9.00 17.92 -9.83
N CYS A 91 9.45 18.66 -8.82
CA CYS A 91 8.89 19.94 -8.40
C CYS A 91 9.69 21.07 -9.04
N HIS A 92 9.02 22.07 -9.59
CA HIS A 92 9.66 23.22 -10.24
C HIS A 92 8.85 24.48 -10.04
N ASP A 93 9.51 25.62 -10.27
CA ASP A 93 8.88 26.92 -10.21
C ASP A 93 7.85 27.11 -11.35
N TYR A 94 6.90 28.03 -11.16
CA TYR A 94 5.93 28.33 -12.21
C TYR A 94 6.61 28.97 -13.43
N GLY A 95 6.28 28.47 -14.62
CA GLY A 95 6.82 28.97 -15.89
C GLY A 95 8.03 28.19 -16.42
N GLU A 96 8.55 27.25 -15.64
CA GLU A 96 9.54 26.29 -16.14
C GLU A 96 8.90 25.30 -17.13
N SER A 97 9.75 24.76 -18.01
CA SER A 97 9.29 23.79 -19.01
C SER A 97 8.92 22.46 -18.35
N PRO A 98 7.92 21.73 -18.86
CA PRO A 98 7.60 20.41 -18.34
C PRO A 98 8.79 19.45 -18.44
N ILE A 99 8.92 18.57 -17.46
CA ILE A 99 9.96 17.53 -17.48
C ILE A 99 9.73 16.54 -18.63
N SER A 100 10.82 15.94 -19.11
CA SER A 100 10.75 14.76 -19.98
C SER A 100 10.79 13.50 -19.13
N CYS A 101 9.67 12.79 -19.09
CA CYS A 101 9.58 11.52 -18.39
C CYS A 101 10.53 10.47 -18.99
N PRO A 102 11.25 9.69 -18.16
CA PRO A 102 12.03 8.57 -18.67
C PRO A 102 11.09 7.53 -19.28
N ALA A 103 11.60 6.79 -20.26
CA ALA A 103 10.91 5.60 -20.74
C ALA A 103 10.97 4.54 -19.63
N ILE A 104 9.81 4.20 -19.07
CA ILE A 104 9.68 3.16 -18.05
C ILE A 104 9.38 1.84 -18.76
N ALA A 105 10.22 0.83 -18.54
CA ALA A 105 9.98 -0.51 -19.02
C ALA A 105 9.04 -1.23 -18.05
N CYS A 106 7.83 -1.56 -18.52
CA CYS A 106 6.87 -2.30 -17.72
C CYS A 106 7.13 -3.80 -17.82
N PRO A 107 7.16 -4.52 -16.69
CA PRO A 107 7.34 -5.97 -16.68
C PRO A 107 6.17 -6.65 -17.40
N ASP A 108 6.40 -7.73 -18.12
CA ASP A 108 5.29 -8.59 -18.54
C ASP A 108 4.89 -9.48 -17.36
N CYS A 109 3.78 -9.14 -16.70
CA CYS A 109 3.34 -9.87 -15.52
C CYS A 109 2.78 -11.27 -15.88
N PHE A 110 2.26 -11.47 -17.09
CA PHE A 110 1.47 -12.66 -17.42
C PHE A 110 2.26 -13.98 -17.38
N ASP A 111 3.57 -13.91 -17.58
CA ASP A 111 4.47 -15.07 -17.58
C ASP A 111 5.11 -15.36 -16.21
N LEU A 112 4.79 -14.56 -15.19
CA LEU A 112 5.34 -14.73 -13.84
C LEU A 112 4.60 -15.82 -13.06
N GLY A 113 5.36 -16.70 -12.40
CA GLY A 113 4.82 -17.57 -11.36
C GLY A 113 4.53 -16.80 -10.07
N GLU A 114 3.86 -17.44 -9.11
CA GLU A 114 3.40 -16.80 -7.86
C GLU A 114 4.51 -16.02 -7.13
N GLU A 115 5.64 -16.66 -6.85
CA GLU A 115 6.75 -16.03 -6.12
C GLU A 115 7.29 -14.80 -6.84
N ALA A 116 7.55 -14.91 -8.15
CA ALA A 116 8.03 -13.79 -8.96
C ALA A 116 6.99 -12.67 -9.10
N CYS A 117 5.70 -13.02 -9.07
CA CYS A 117 4.61 -12.06 -9.10
C CYS A 117 4.55 -11.23 -7.82
N LEU A 118 4.66 -11.90 -6.66
CA LEU A 118 4.63 -11.28 -5.34
C LEU A 118 5.84 -10.39 -5.07
N ASP A 119 6.98 -10.70 -5.69
CA ASP A 119 8.20 -9.88 -5.61
C ASP A 119 8.16 -8.66 -6.54
N HIS A 120 7.18 -8.57 -7.46
CA HIS A 120 7.10 -7.49 -8.44
C HIS A 120 6.06 -6.41 -8.04
N PRO A 121 6.48 -5.16 -7.74
CA PRO A 121 5.57 -4.12 -7.23
C PRO A 121 4.51 -3.66 -8.25
N ASP A 122 4.77 -3.88 -9.53
CA ASP A 122 3.87 -3.55 -10.64
C ASP A 122 3.01 -4.74 -11.11
N CYS A 123 2.96 -5.82 -10.33
CA CYS A 123 2.09 -6.96 -10.59
C CYS A 123 1.34 -7.34 -9.30
N HIS A 124 0.33 -8.18 -9.42
CA HIS A 124 -0.30 -8.84 -8.27
C HIS A 124 -0.75 -10.26 -8.62
N ALA A 125 -0.75 -11.12 -7.60
CA ALA A 125 -1.20 -12.49 -7.74
C ALA A 125 -2.73 -12.58 -7.68
N VAL A 126 -3.31 -13.28 -8.65
CA VAL A 126 -4.74 -13.60 -8.68
C VAL A 126 -4.91 -15.08 -8.34
N TYR A 127 -5.78 -15.32 -7.39
CA TYR A 127 -6.07 -16.62 -6.83
C TYR A 127 -7.48 -17.07 -7.20
N ASN A 128 -7.62 -18.36 -7.51
CA ASN A 128 -8.92 -18.98 -7.75
C ASN A 128 -9.36 -19.74 -6.50
N ALA A 129 -10.58 -19.46 -6.03
CA ALA A 129 -11.19 -20.17 -4.91
C ALA A 129 -12.16 -21.29 -5.37
N ASP A 130 -12.56 -21.28 -6.64
CA ASP A 130 -13.62 -22.12 -7.19
C ASP A 130 -13.11 -23.28 -8.03
N ALA A 131 -11.81 -23.32 -8.32
CA ALA A 131 -11.27 -24.29 -9.25
C ALA A 131 -10.88 -25.60 -8.54
N VAL A 132 -11.84 -26.51 -8.57
CA VAL A 132 -11.75 -27.94 -8.28
C VAL A 132 -10.44 -28.51 -8.85
N PRO A 133 -9.58 -29.10 -8.00
CA PRO A 133 -9.88 -30.37 -7.37
C PRO A 133 -10.43 -30.18 -5.95
N VAL A 134 -11.32 -31.08 -5.56
CA VAL A 134 -11.84 -31.18 -4.18
C VAL A 134 -10.66 -31.13 -3.21
N CYS A 135 -10.47 -30.00 -2.54
CA CYS A 135 -9.44 -29.91 -1.51
C CYS A 135 -10.02 -30.59 -0.27
N ASP A 136 -9.30 -31.57 0.27
CA ASP A 136 -9.74 -32.36 1.42
C ASP A 136 -9.39 -31.63 2.73
N CYS A 137 -9.78 -30.35 2.82
CA CYS A 137 -9.47 -29.51 3.96
C CYS A 137 -10.62 -28.57 4.29
N ASN A 138 -10.97 -28.53 5.58
CA ASN A 138 -12.05 -27.72 6.13
C ASN A 138 -11.58 -26.36 6.65
N THR A 139 -10.34 -25.95 6.32
CA THR A 139 -9.79 -24.68 6.80
C THR A 139 -10.11 -23.57 5.80
N PRO A 140 -10.67 -22.43 6.25
CA PRO A 140 -10.69 -21.17 5.51
C PRO A 140 -9.46 -20.94 4.65
N GLY A 141 -9.66 -20.67 3.35
CA GLY A 141 -8.58 -20.38 2.40
C GLY A 141 -7.76 -21.59 1.93
N CYS A 142 -8.08 -22.81 2.36
CA CYS A 142 -7.32 -23.99 1.94
C CYS A 142 -7.53 -24.38 0.46
N CYS A 143 -8.65 -23.97 -0.14
CA CYS A 143 -8.94 -24.17 -1.57
C CYS A 143 -8.53 -22.99 -2.46
N ILE A 144 -7.73 -22.06 -1.96
CA ILE A 144 -7.20 -20.97 -2.75
C ILE A 144 -5.86 -21.38 -3.34
N PHE A 145 -5.72 -21.24 -4.66
CA PHE A 145 -4.45 -21.46 -5.35
C PHE A 145 -4.19 -20.36 -6.37
N PHE A 146 -2.91 -20.11 -6.62
CA PHE A 146 -2.47 -19.14 -7.60
C PHE A 146 -2.95 -19.52 -9.00
N GLU A 147 -3.74 -18.65 -9.62
CA GLU A 147 -4.25 -18.84 -10.97
C GLU A 147 -3.34 -18.20 -12.01
N ARG A 148 -3.00 -16.92 -11.78
CA ARG A 148 -2.19 -16.11 -12.70
C ARG A 148 -1.64 -14.88 -11.99
N CYS A 149 -0.61 -14.31 -12.59
CA CYS A 149 -0.13 -12.99 -12.25
C CYS A 149 -0.82 -11.96 -13.15
N SER A 150 -1.20 -10.82 -12.58
CA SER A 150 -1.92 -9.75 -13.28
C SER A 150 -1.19 -8.43 -13.14
N GLU A 151 -1.42 -7.55 -14.10
CA GLU A 151 -0.73 -6.27 -14.22
C GLU A 151 -1.19 -5.24 -13.20
N GLY A 152 -0.27 -4.46 -12.64
CA GLY A 152 -0.55 -3.40 -11.67
C GLY A 152 -0.91 -3.92 -10.28
N PRO A 153 -1.23 -3.02 -9.35
CA PRO A 153 -1.71 -3.39 -8.01
C PRO A 153 -3.13 -3.99 -8.06
N ALA A 154 -3.50 -4.77 -7.05
CA ALA A 154 -4.85 -5.31 -6.94
C ALA A 154 -5.85 -4.20 -6.56
N ILE A 155 -7.00 -4.14 -7.25
CA ILE A 155 -8.12 -3.27 -6.89
C ILE A 155 -9.08 -4.09 -6.06
N CYS A 156 -9.16 -3.81 -4.77
CA CYS A 156 -9.97 -4.59 -3.82
C CYS A 156 -11.24 -3.88 -3.35
N GLU A 157 -11.43 -2.63 -3.79
CA GLU A 157 -12.67 -1.90 -3.60
C GLU A 157 -13.62 -2.17 -4.75
N ALA A 158 -14.87 -2.53 -4.42
CA ALA A 158 -15.88 -2.78 -5.43
C ALA A 158 -16.15 -1.48 -6.22
N PRO A 159 -16.16 -1.53 -7.56
CA PRO A 159 -16.57 -0.38 -8.34
C PRO A 159 -18.06 -0.07 -8.08
N PRO A 160 -18.53 1.16 -8.39
CA PRO A 160 -19.92 1.55 -8.18
C PRO A 160 -20.94 0.61 -8.86
N GLU A 161 -20.55 0.00 -9.96
CA GLU A 161 -21.35 -0.98 -10.71
C GLU A 161 -20.48 -2.20 -11.05
N ILE A 162 -21.01 -3.40 -10.77
CA ILE A 162 -20.44 -4.67 -11.24
C ILE A 162 -21.07 -5.00 -12.60
N LEU A 163 -20.23 -5.10 -13.63
CA LEU A 163 -20.65 -5.23 -15.03
C LEU A 163 -20.75 -6.68 -15.51
N CYS A 164 -20.27 -7.66 -14.73
CA CYS A 164 -20.37 -9.09 -15.08
C CYS A 164 -21.49 -9.81 -14.33
N ASP A 165 -22.06 -10.82 -14.99
CA ASP A 165 -23.05 -11.75 -14.41
C ASP A 165 -22.39 -12.98 -13.74
N ARG A 166 -21.08 -12.95 -13.47
CA ARG A 166 -20.38 -14.05 -12.80
C ARG A 166 -20.71 -14.07 -11.30
N ILE A 167 -20.72 -15.26 -10.72
CA ILE A 167 -20.80 -15.42 -9.27
C ILE A 167 -19.50 -14.87 -8.66
N PRO A 168 -19.56 -14.03 -7.61
CA PRO A 168 -18.35 -13.56 -6.92
C PRO A 168 -17.58 -14.75 -6.33
N PRO A 169 -16.24 -14.76 -6.42
CA PRO A 169 -15.44 -15.83 -5.82
C PRO A 169 -15.53 -15.79 -4.30
N GLU A 170 -15.48 -16.96 -3.66
CA GLU A 170 -15.43 -17.06 -2.20
C GLU A 170 -14.00 -16.88 -1.70
N CYS A 171 -13.62 -15.63 -1.39
CA CYS A 171 -12.33 -15.32 -0.79
C CYS A 171 -12.42 -15.40 0.74
N ASP A 172 -11.51 -16.16 1.37
CA ASP A 172 -11.46 -16.34 2.83
C ASP A 172 -10.03 -16.16 3.35
N GLY A 173 -9.86 -15.97 4.65
CA GLY A 173 -8.57 -15.73 5.28
C GLY A 173 -7.95 -14.38 4.87
N PRO A 174 -6.68 -14.33 4.41
CA PRO A 174 -6.01 -13.09 4.03
C PRO A 174 -6.39 -12.59 2.62
N TYR A 175 -7.34 -13.25 1.96
CA TYR A 175 -7.73 -12.96 0.60
C TYR A 175 -9.02 -12.14 0.54
N VAL A 176 -9.08 -11.21 -0.41
CA VAL A 176 -10.25 -10.39 -0.70
C VAL A 176 -10.58 -10.45 -2.18
N ILE A 177 -11.82 -10.10 -2.54
CA ILE A 177 -12.24 -10.08 -3.95
C ILE A 177 -11.50 -8.96 -4.68
N GLY A 178 -10.76 -9.31 -5.73
CA GLY A 178 -10.15 -8.37 -6.67
C GLY A 178 -11.11 -8.02 -7.80
N TYR A 179 -11.00 -6.79 -8.30
CA TYR A 179 -11.83 -6.25 -9.37
C TYR A 179 -10.98 -5.76 -10.54
N ARG A 180 -11.41 -6.04 -11.78
CA ARG A 180 -10.80 -5.49 -13.00
C ARG A 180 -11.86 -5.25 -14.04
N GLY A 181 -11.82 -4.07 -14.68
CA GLY A 181 -12.75 -3.72 -15.76
C GLY A 181 -14.22 -3.78 -15.33
N GLY A 182 -14.53 -3.44 -14.07
CA GLY A 182 -15.89 -3.52 -13.53
C GLY A 182 -16.37 -4.94 -13.19
N CYS A 183 -15.48 -5.93 -13.18
CA CYS A 183 -15.82 -7.34 -12.98
C CYS A 183 -14.96 -7.98 -11.89
N TYR A 184 -15.38 -9.15 -11.38
CA TYR A 184 -14.55 -9.95 -10.48
C TYR A 184 -13.33 -10.51 -11.22
N GLU A 185 -12.14 -10.26 -10.67
CA GLU A 185 -10.87 -10.74 -11.22
C GLU A 185 -10.46 -12.10 -10.64
N GLY A 186 -10.87 -12.35 -9.39
CA GLY A 186 -10.50 -13.50 -8.57
C GLY A 186 -10.32 -13.05 -7.12
N CYS A 187 -9.58 -13.82 -6.33
CA CYS A 187 -9.12 -13.40 -5.01
C CYS A 187 -7.71 -12.79 -5.12
N ALA A 188 -7.42 -11.76 -4.33
CA ALA A 188 -6.09 -11.16 -4.19
C ALA A 188 -5.71 -11.10 -2.71
N ARG A 189 -4.41 -11.06 -2.36
CA ARG A 189 -4.03 -10.88 -0.95
C ARG A 189 -4.34 -9.45 -0.52
N ILE A 190 -4.83 -9.27 0.70
CA ILE A 190 -5.18 -7.95 1.23
C ILE A 190 -3.99 -6.96 1.23
N GLU A 191 -2.77 -7.48 1.34
CA GLU A 191 -1.53 -6.69 1.31
C GLU A 191 -1.16 -6.15 -0.08
N GLU A 192 -1.72 -6.74 -1.15
CA GLU A 192 -1.54 -6.32 -2.54
C GLU A 192 -2.58 -5.26 -2.96
N CYS A 193 -3.58 -5.01 -2.10
CA CYS A 193 -4.63 -4.04 -2.35
C CYS A 193 -4.10 -2.62 -2.22
N ARG A 194 -4.30 -1.79 -3.25
CA ARG A 194 -4.19 -0.33 -3.13
C ARG A 194 -5.56 0.31 -2.98
N ALA A 195 -5.57 1.45 -2.30
CA ALA A 195 -6.68 2.39 -2.42
C ALA A 195 -6.72 2.92 -3.87
N PRO A 196 -7.91 2.99 -4.49
CA PRO A 196 -8.09 3.49 -5.86
C PRO A 196 -7.69 4.96 -6.03
#